data_AF-K1QVA0-F1
#
_entry.id   AF-K1QVA0-F1
#
_cell.length_a   1.000
_cell.length_b   1.000
_cell.length_c   1.000
_cell.angle_alpha   90.00
_cell.angle_beta   90.00
_cell.angle_gamma   90.00
#
_symmetry.space_group_name_H-M   'P 1'
#
loop_
_entity.id
_entity.type
_entity.pdbx_description
1 polymer ?
#
loop_
_entity_poly.entity_id
_entity_poly.type
_entity_poly.pdbx_seq_one_letter_code
_entity_poly.pdbx_strand_id
1 'polypeptide(L)'
;MDGRCISLVFLVLACYYPGSYSITPAEYADAVDQTLQQVMDCAPWIPGLTVSVVKDFQTLFARGYGETVVNSNTPVTEQTLFQIGSISKSFAATLLVKQMEDENLALTTKVKDMMDPGFVFVDQERTDSATVVDILAHRMGVPDHTNLRLDQNLTRANLQQRFAAMTPVKTFGKSFLYSNMMYGFASYLSERLGNEPWENLVTSKIFDRLGMTSSTFITTLADLSGAAQGYDKGPKSKPKAVVPVPLELSK
;
A
#
# COMPACT_ATOMS: atom_id res chain seq x y z
N MET A 1 -31.77 -19.22 51.73
CA MET A 1 -32.30 -18.81 53.05
C MET A 1 -31.24 -19.20 54.05
N ASP A 2 -30.53 -18.37 54.79
CA ASP A 2 -30.47 -16.92 55.02
C ASP A 2 -29.00 -16.67 55.42
N GLY A 3 -28.30 -15.61 55.01
CA GLY A 3 -28.56 -14.24 55.40
C GLY A 3 -27.49 -13.79 56.42
N ARG A 4 -26.61 -12.87 55.99
CA ARG A 4 -26.01 -11.73 56.74
C ARG A 4 -24.68 -11.31 56.09
N CYS A 5 -24.76 -10.45 55.07
CA CYS A 5 -23.65 -9.58 54.68
C CYS A 5 -23.92 -8.18 55.25
N ILE A 6 -22.97 -7.70 56.05
CA ILE A 6 -22.95 -6.39 56.68
C ILE A 6 -22.74 -5.33 55.60
N SER A 7 -23.60 -4.30 55.58
CA SER A 7 -23.43 -3.13 54.73
C SER A 7 -22.29 -2.26 55.25
N LEU A 8 -21.20 -2.17 54.49
CA LEU A 8 -20.18 -1.13 54.62
C LEU A 8 -20.51 -0.03 53.60
N VAL A 9 -21.05 1.07 54.10
CA VAL A 9 -21.21 2.32 53.34
C VAL A 9 -19.82 2.92 53.18
N PHE A 10 -19.20 2.73 52.02
CA PHE A 10 -18.03 3.52 51.62
C PHE A 10 -18.51 4.89 51.16
N LEU A 11 -18.26 5.90 51.99
CA LEU A 11 -18.43 7.30 51.63
C LEU A 11 -17.31 7.66 50.63
N VAL A 12 -17.61 7.54 49.34
CA VAL A 12 -16.71 7.98 48.28
C VAL A 12 -16.71 9.51 48.28
N LEU A 13 -15.71 10.09 48.93
CA LEU A 13 -15.29 11.46 48.69
C LEU A 13 -14.77 11.53 47.24
N ALA A 14 -15.66 11.91 46.32
CA ALA A 14 -15.28 12.26 44.97
C ALA A 14 -14.49 13.58 45.01
N CYS A 15 -13.17 13.47 45.16
CA CYS A 15 -12.27 14.56 44.80
C CYS A 15 -12.41 14.80 43.30
N TYR A 16 -13.10 15.87 42.93
CA TYR A 16 -13.13 16.36 41.56
C TYR A 16 -11.72 16.84 41.22
N TYR A 17 -10.93 15.97 40.58
CA TYR A 17 -9.66 16.35 39.95
C TYR A 17 -9.98 16.79 38.51
N PRO A 18 -10.01 18.10 38.21
CA PRO A 18 -9.98 18.58 36.84
C PRO A 18 -8.55 18.43 36.30
N GLY A 19 -8.04 17.21 36.28
CA GLY A 19 -6.80 16.87 35.62
C GLY A 19 -7.17 16.23 34.30
N SER A 20 -7.04 16.95 33.19
CA SER A 20 -6.93 16.32 31.88
C SER A 20 -5.71 15.41 31.93
N TYR A 21 -5.92 14.11 32.11
CA TYR A 21 -4.86 13.10 32.12
C TYR A 21 -4.27 13.04 30.71
N SER A 22 -3.21 13.83 30.47
CA SER A 22 -2.46 13.79 29.21
C SER A 22 -1.40 12.72 29.33
N ILE A 23 -1.56 11.63 28.57
CA ILE A 23 -0.53 10.60 28.43
C ILE A 23 0.74 11.27 27.85
N THR A 24 1.88 11.11 28.52
CA THR A 24 3.16 11.59 28.00
C THR A 24 3.60 10.75 26.79
N PRO A 25 4.46 11.28 25.90
CA PRO A 25 4.99 10.49 24.79
C PRO A 25 5.66 9.18 25.22
N ALA A 26 6.33 9.17 26.37
CA ALA A 26 6.95 7.97 26.92
C ALA A 26 5.90 6.93 27.37
N GLU A 27 4.89 7.35 28.14
CA GLU A 27 3.79 6.46 28.56
C GLU A 27 3.01 5.91 27.36
N TYR A 28 2.85 6.72 26.30
CA TYR A 28 2.24 6.27 25.06
C TYR A 28 3.11 5.23 24.35
N ALA A 29 4.41 5.48 24.22
CA ALA A 29 5.35 4.57 23.61
C ALA A 29 5.40 3.22 24.36
N ASP A 30 5.39 3.24 25.70
CA ASP A 30 5.37 2.03 26.53
C ASP A 30 4.06 1.25 26.37
N ALA A 31 2.92 1.93 26.30
CA ALA A 31 1.62 1.29 26.07
C ALA A 31 1.56 0.63 24.68
N VAL A 32 2.09 1.28 23.65
CA VAL A 32 2.21 0.72 22.29
C VAL A 32 3.16 -0.48 22.31
N ASP A 33 4.31 -0.36 22.97
CA ASP A 33 5.30 -1.43 23.06
C ASP A 33 4.73 -2.69 23.73
N GLN A 34 4.08 -2.53 24.88
CA GLN A 34 3.42 -3.62 25.59
C GLN A 34 2.34 -4.28 24.73
N THR A 35 1.56 -3.49 24.00
CA THR A 35 0.54 -3.99 23.08
C THR A 35 1.17 -4.82 21.95
N LEU A 36 2.27 -4.33 21.35
CA LEU A 36 2.94 -5.03 20.26
C LEU A 36 3.66 -6.30 20.71
N GLN A 37 4.21 -6.32 21.93
CA GLN A 37 4.72 -7.55 22.53
C GLN A 37 3.60 -8.60 22.67
N GLN A 38 2.42 -8.21 23.18
CA GLN A 38 1.26 -9.10 23.24
C GLN A 38 0.81 -9.58 21.86
N VAL A 39 0.86 -8.72 20.84
CA VAL A 39 0.58 -9.12 19.46
C VAL A 39 1.58 -10.17 18.97
N MET A 40 2.87 -9.98 19.21
CA MET A 40 3.90 -10.97 18.83
C MET A 40 3.69 -12.31 19.53
N ASP A 41 3.30 -12.31 20.81
CA ASP A 41 2.99 -13.53 21.58
C ASP A 41 1.72 -14.23 21.06
N CYS A 42 0.67 -13.47 20.74
CA CYS A 42 -0.60 -14.01 20.25
C CYS A 42 -0.59 -14.39 18.78
N ALA A 43 0.33 -13.84 17.99
CA ALA A 43 0.47 -14.07 16.55
C ALA A 43 1.83 -14.69 16.20
N PRO A 44 2.14 -15.91 16.68
CA PRO A 44 3.43 -16.57 16.42
C PRO A 44 3.64 -16.92 14.92
N TRP A 45 2.66 -16.68 14.07
CA TRP A 45 2.80 -16.76 12.62
C TRP A 45 3.37 -15.49 11.98
N ILE A 46 3.66 -14.44 12.75
CA ILE A 46 4.34 -13.22 12.28
C ILE A 46 5.82 -13.32 12.67
N PRO A 47 6.74 -13.56 11.71
CA PRO A 47 8.17 -13.65 12.01
C PRO A 47 8.76 -12.34 12.52
N GLY A 48 8.29 -11.23 11.98
CA GLY A 48 8.67 -9.90 12.39
C GLY A 48 7.78 -8.84 11.78
N LEU A 49 7.71 -7.69 12.45
CA LEU A 49 6.90 -6.54 12.07
C LEU A 49 7.58 -5.26 12.51
N THR A 50 7.24 -4.14 11.87
CA THR A 50 7.66 -2.80 12.28
C THR A 50 6.44 -1.91 12.42
N VAL A 51 6.44 -1.02 13.41
CA VAL A 51 5.36 -0.06 13.67
C VAL A 51 5.95 1.32 13.90
N SER A 52 5.38 2.31 13.22
CA SER A 52 5.61 3.72 13.51
C SER A 52 4.29 4.43 13.77
N VAL A 53 4.28 5.31 14.77
CA VAL A 53 3.15 6.18 15.12
C VAL A 53 3.60 7.63 15.04
N VAL A 54 2.90 8.41 14.21
CA VAL A 54 3.13 9.84 14.02
C VAL A 54 1.88 10.60 14.42
N LYS A 55 2.05 11.65 15.23
CA LYS A 55 0.97 12.57 15.64
C LYS A 55 1.54 13.98 15.70
N ASP A 56 0.78 14.96 15.21
CA ASP A 56 1.15 16.37 15.25
C ASP A 56 2.57 16.62 14.68
N PHE A 57 2.88 15.94 13.56
CA PHE A 57 4.19 15.97 12.89
C PHE A 57 5.38 15.43 13.70
N GLN A 58 5.11 14.74 14.81
CA GLN A 58 6.13 14.10 15.65
C GLN A 58 5.99 12.58 15.62
N THR A 59 7.12 11.89 15.45
CA THR A 59 7.19 10.45 15.64
C THR A 59 7.14 10.14 17.13
N LEU A 60 6.02 9.60 17.59
CA LEU A 60 5.82 9.19 18.97
C LEU A 60 6.39 7.80 19.26
N PHE A 61 6.44 6.96 18.22
CA PHE A 61 6.89 5.58 18.32
C PHE A 61 7.44 5.10 16.97
N ALA A 62 8.54 4.34 16.98
CA ALA A 62 9.06 3.63 15.81
C ALA A 62 9.94 2.47 16.29
N ARG A 63 9.49 1.23 16.13
CA ARG A 63 10.24 0.02 16.54
C ARG A 63 9.92 -1.18 15.67
N GLY A 64 10.89 -2.07 15.58
CA GLY A 64 10.75 -3.40 15.00
C GLY A 64 10.64 -4.51 16.06
N TYR A 65 10.02 -5.61 15.69
CA TYR A 65 9.82 -6.80 16.51
C TYR A 65 10.10 -8.06 15.70
N GLY A 66 10.62 -9.09 16.36
CA GLY A 66 10.96 -10.36 15.71
C GLY A 66 12.20 -10.26 14.82
N GLU A 67 12.26 -11.12 13.81
CA GLU A 67 13.44 -11.25 12.95
C GLU A 67 13.11 -11.00 11.48
N THR A 68 14.08 -10.46 10.73
CA THR A 68 13.94 -10.22 9.28
C THR A 68 13.87 -11.53 8.50
N VAL A 69 14.52 -12.58 9.03
CA VAL A 69 14.50 -13.96 8.53
C VAL A 69 14.40 -14.87 9.74
N VAL A 70 13.51 -15.86 9.69
CA VAL A 70 13.27 -16.82 10.77
C VAL A 70 14.56 -17.58 11.14
N ASN A 71 14.90 -17.59 12.43
CA ASN A 71 16.09 -18.19 13.04
C ASN A 71 17.42 -17.54 12.61
N SER A 72 17.39 -16.31 12.10
CA SER A 72 18.60 -15.61 11.68
C SER A 72 19.26 -14.82 12.81
N ASN A 73 18.56 -14.59 13.92
CA ASN A 73 18.94 -13.63 14.97
C ASN A 73 19.15 -12.20 14.43
N THR A 74 18.69 -11.89 13.21
CA THR A 74 18.74 -10.54 12.65
C THR A 74 17.44 -9.83 13.00
N PRO A 75 17.45 -8.86 13.93
CA PRO A 75 16.24 -8.24 14.42
C PRO A 75 15.59 -7.37 13.34
N VAL A 76 14.26 -7.32 13.33
CA VAL A 76 13.55 -6.24 12.64
C VAL A 76 13.80 -4.94 13.40
N THR A 77 14.07 -3.87 12.65
CA THR A 77 14.22 -2.50 13.14
C THR A 77 13.29 -1.56 12.38
N GLU A 78 13.22 -0.31 12.80
CA GLU A 78 12.54 0.76 12.07
C GLU A 78 13.14 1.03 10.68
N GLN A 79 14.36 0.55 10.41
CA GLN A 79 15.05 0.68 9.11
C GLN A 79 14.92 -0.56 8.22
N THR A 80 14.26 -1.61 8.70
CA THR A 80 14.09 -2.85 7.92
C THR A 80 13.16 -2.60 6.72
N LEU A 81 13.61 -2.97 5.53
CA LEU A 81 12.79 -2.87 4.32
C LEU A 81 11.74 -3.97 4.27
N PHE A 82 10.49 -3.58 4.03
CA PHE A 82 9.37 -4.49 3.80
C PHE A 82 8.71 -4.22 2.45
N GLN A 83 8.23 -5.28 1.82
CA GLN A 83 7.36 -5.15 0.65
C GLN A 83 5.99 -4.62 1.10
N ILE A 84 5.65 -3.38 0.75
CA ILE A 84 4.41 -2.72 1.19
C ILE A 84 3.18 -3.10 0.34
N GLY A 85 3.41 -3.86 -0.75
CA GLY A 85 2.36 -4.39 -1.61
C GLY A 85 1.43 -3.31 -2.15
N SER A 86 0.12 -3.45 -1.90
CA SER A 86 -0.87 -2.54 -2.46
C SER A 86 -0.86 -1.13 -1.87
N ILE A 87 -0.08 -0.87 -0.81
CA ILE A 87 0.18 0.49 -0.35
C ILE A 87 0.90 1.30 -1.44
N SER A 88 1.70 0.67 -2.32
CA SER A 88 2.34 1.32 -3.47
C SER A 88 1.37 2.07 -4.39
N LYS A 89 0.08 1.72 -4.37
CA LYS A 89 -0.97 2.41 -5.13
C LYS A 89 -1.15 3.87 -4.72
N SER A 90 -0.91 4.22 -3.47
CA SER A 90 -0.96 5.61 -3.03
C SER A 90 0.11 6.45 -3.73
N PHE A 91 1.32 5.91 -3.93
CA PHE A 91 2.39 6.58 -4.67
C PHE A 91 2.04 6.73 -6.15
N ALA A 92 1.50 5.70 -6.78
CA ALA A 92 1.06 5.75 -8.18
C ALA A 92 -0.04 6.81 -8.40
N ALA A 93 -1.06 6.82 -7.54
CA ALA A 93 -2.12 7.83 -7.60
C ALA A 93 -1.57 9.23 -7.32
N THR A 94 -0.76 9.40 -6.28
CA THR A 94 -0.16 10.70 -5.90
C THR A 94 0.65 11.29 -7.05
N LEU A 95 1.53 10.49 -7.68
CA LEU A 95 2.32 10.94 -8.81
C LEU A 95 1.43 11.36 -9.99
N LEU A 96 0.50 10.51 -10.41
CA LEU A 96 -0.36 10.78 -11.56
C LEU A 96 -1.19 12.05 -11.34
N VAL A 97 -1.85 12.17 -10.19
CA VAL A 97 -2.66 13.35 -9.88
C VAL A 97 -1.79 14.60 -9.83
N LYS A 98 -0.59 14.53 -9.25
CA LYS A 98 0.32 15.68 -9.21
C LYS A 98 0.77 16.12 -10.61
N GLN A 99 1.12 15.19 -11.49
CA GLN A 99 1.47 15.52 -12.88
C GLN A 99 0.28 16.09 -13.65
N MET A 100 -0.92 15.56 -13.42
CA MET A 100 -2.14 16.11 -14.01
C MET A 100 -2.40 17.54 -13.56
N GLU A 101 -2.21 17.86 -12.27
CA GLU A 101 -2.30 19.24 -11.78
C GLU A 101 -1.28 20.16 -12.48
N ASP A 102 -0.03 19.71 -12.66
CA ASP A 102 1.02 20.47 -13.33
C ASP A 102 0.70 20.74 -14.81
N GLU A 103 -0.01 19.81 -15.47
CA GLU A 103 -0.50 19.91 -16.85
C GLU A 103 -1.90 20.54 -16.95
N ASN A 104 -2.47 21.02 -15.84
CA ASN A 104 -3.82 21.60 -15.76
C ASN A 104 -4.94 20.65 -16.26
N LEU A 105 -4.77 19.35 -16.03
CA LEU A 105 -5.74 18.29 -16.31
C LEU A 105 -6.60 17.98 -15.09
N ALA A 106 -7.90 17.75 -15.30
CA ALA A 106 -8.82 17.34 -14.25
C ALA A 106 -8.87 15.80 -14.10
N LEU A 107 -9.24 15.28 -12.93
CA LEU A 107 -9.47 13.83 -12.75
C LEU A 107 -10.58 13.25 -13.67
N THR A 108 -11.46 14.12 -14.15
CA THR A 108 -12.51 13.81 -15.13
C THR A 108 -12.01 13.82 -16.57
N THR A 109 -10.72 14.10 -16.81
CA THR A 109 -10.08 13.96 -18.12
C THR A 109 -10.29 12.54 -18.63
N LYS A 110 -10.76 12.42 -19.87
CA LYS A 110 -10.98 11.12 -20.49
C LYS A 110 -9.64 10.47 -20.76
N VAL A 111 -9.53 9.19 -20.40
CA VAL A 111 -8.30 8.42 -20.60
C VAL A 111 -7.88 8.48 -22.06
N LYS A 112 -8.81 8.29 -23.00
CA LYS A 112 -8.48 8.27 -24.43
C LYS A 112 -7.80 9.56 -24.93
N ASP A 113 -8.04 10.69 -24.28
CA ASP A 113 -7.46 11.99 -24.66
C ASP A 113 -5.97 12.08 -24.24
N MET A 114 -5.50 11.15 -23.39
CA MET A 114 -4.11 11.01 -22.95
C MET A 114 -3.33 9.92 -23.73
N MET A 115 -4.00 9.24 -24.67
CA MET A 115 -3.50 8.04 -25.35
C MET A 115 -3.28 8.29 -26.84
N ASP A 116 -2.50 7.41 -27.47
CA ASP A 116 -2.29 7.46 -28.92
C ASP A 116 -3.57 7.11 -29.69
N PRO A 117 -3.74 7.63 -30.93
CA PRO A 117 -4.86 7.27 -31.78
C PRO A 117 -5.01 5.75 -31.95
N GLY A 118 -6.24 5.26 -31.82
CA GLY A 118 -6.55 3.83 -31.89
C GLY A 118 -6.55 3.11 -30.54
N PHE A 119 -6.25 3.80 -29.43
CA PHE A 119 -6.49 3.27 -28.10
C PHE A 119 -7.97 2.94 -27.90
N VAL A 120 -8.22 1.71 -27.46
CA VAL A 120 -9.56 1.22 -27.13
C VAL A 120 -9.52 0.40 -25.83
N PHE A 121 -10.55 0.56 -25.02
CA PHE A 121 -10.91 -0.43 -24.02
C PHE A 121 -11.69 -1.58 -24.68
N VAL A 122 -12.24 -2.46 -23.86
CA VAL A 122 -13.07 -3.60 -24.29
C VAL A 122 -14.32 -3.22 -25.10
N ASP A 123 -14.87 -2.03 -24.88
CA ASP A 123 -16.05 -1.55 -25.58
C ASP A 123 -16.02 -0.03 -25.78
N GLN A 124 -16.94 0.47 -26.61
CA GLN A 124 -17.03 1.88 -26.97
C GLN A 124 -17.41 2.77 -25.77
N GLU A 125 -18.28 2.28 -24.87
CA GLU A 125 -18.71 3.04 -23.69
C GLU A 125 -17.51 3.40 -22.80
N ARG A 126 -16.69 2.41 -22.46
CA ARG A 126 -15.46 2.59 -21.68
C ARG A 126 -14.42 3.40 -22.45
N THR A 127 -14.25 3.14 -23.74
CA THR A 127 -13.32 3.90 -24.59
C THR A 127 -13.64 5.39 -24.59
N ASP A 128 -14.92 5.74 -24.74
CA ASP A 128 -15.34 7.14 -24.86
C ASP A 128 -15.54 7.87 -23.54
N SER A 129 -15.79 7.13 -22.45
CA SER A 129 -16.28 7.72 -21.21
C SER A 129 -15.37 7.48 -20.01
N ALA A 130 -14.42 6.54 -20.07
CA ALA A 130 -13.51 6.29 -18.95
C ALA A 130 -12.67 7.52 -18.65
N THR A 131 -12.73 7.95 -17.40
CA THR A 131 -11.93 9.04 -16.86
C THR A 131 -10.79 8.49 -16.00
N VAL A 132 -9.80 9.33 -15.71
CA VAL A 132 -8.72 8.94 -14.76
C VAL A 132 -9.29 8.53 -13.41
N VAL A 133 -10.36 9.19 -12.95
CA VAL A 133 -11.03 8.80 -11.71
C VAL A 133 -11.65 7.39 -11.76
N ASP A 134 -12.10 6.92 -12.92
CA ASP A 134 -12.60 5.53 -13.06
C ASP A 134 -11.50 4.49 -12.95
N ILE A 135 -10.30 4.82 -13.43
CA ILE A 135 -9.09 4.00 -13.27
C ILE A 135 -8.70 3.91 -11.80
N LEU A 136 -8.51 5.05 -11.14
CA LEU A 136 -8.04 5.13 -9.76
C LEU A 136 -9.06 4.60 -8.74
N ALA A 137 -10.37 4.76 -9.02
CA ALA A 137 -11.44 4.31 -8.14
C ALA A 137 -11.91 2.87 -8.41
N HIS A 138 -11.23 2.11 -9.27
CA HIS A 138 -11.58 0.71 -9.59
C HIS A 138 -13.00 0.54 -10.17
N ARG A 139 -13.43 1.44 -11.06
CA ARG A 139 -14.81 1.46 -11.61
C ARG A 139 -14.93 1.03 -13.07
N MET A 140 -13.87 0.45 -13.61
CA MET A 140 -13.86 -0.04 -14.99
C MET A 140 -14.78 -1.26 -15.19
N GLY A 141 -15.14 -1.99 -14.13
CA GLY A 141 -16.04 -3.14 -14.20
C GLY A 141 -15.50 -4.32 -15.02
N VAL A 142 -14.20 -4.31 -15.32
CA VAL A 142 -13.45 -5.42 -15.91
C VAL A 142 -12.65 -6.12 -14.81
N PRO A 143 -12.58 -7.46 -14.82
CA PRO A 143 -11.87 -8.20 -13.79
C PRO A 143 -10.36 -7.90 -13.85
N ASP A 144 -9.71 -8.02 -12.70
CA ASP A 144 -8.26 -8.10 -12.68
C ASP A 144 -7.79 -9.38 -13.37
N HIS A 145 -6.53 -9.40 -13.75
CA HIS A 145 -5.96 -10.55 -14.44
C HIS A 145 -5.23 -11.47 -13.46
N THR A 146 -5.69 -12.69 -13.31
CA THR A 146 -4.92 -13.72 -12.57
C THR A 146 -3.68 -14.18 -13.34
N ASN A 147 -3.64 -13.97 -14.67
CA ASN A 147 -2.64 -14.59 -15.55
C ASN A 147 -1.59 -13.64 -16.16
N LEU A 148 -1.61 -12.31 -16.00
CA LEU A 148 -0.53 -11.50 -16.61
C LEU A 148 0.85 -11.74 -15.98
N ARG A 149 0.89 -12.35 -14.78
CA ARG A 149 2.15 -12.86 -14.22
C ARG A 149 2.83 -13.93 -15.09
N LEU A 150 2.08 -14.57 -15.98
CA LEU A 150 2.57 -15.59 -16.90
C LEU A 150 3.11 -14.98 -18.20
N ASP A 151 2.84 -13.70 -18.45
CA ASP A 151 3.25 -13.01 -19.67
C ASP A 151 4.62 -12.39 -19.49
N GLN A 152 5.65 -13.07 -20.00
CA GLN A 152 7.04 -12.61 -19.88
C GLN A 152 7.36 -11.37 -20.72
N ASN A 153 6.46 -10.99 -21.64
CA ASN A 153 6.61 -9.82 -22.49
C ASN A 153 5.78 -8.63 -22.00
N LEU A 154 5.06 -8.76 -20.88
CA LEU A 154 4.25 -7.68 -20.33
C LEU A 154 5.14 -6.50 -19.91
N THR A 155 4.78 -5.31 -20.41
CA THR A 155 5.33 -4.03 -19.96
C THR A 155 4.18 -3.09 -19.60
N ARG A 156 4.46 -2.03 -18.83
CA ARG A 156 3.46 -0.98 -18.56
C ARG A 156 2.93 -0.35 -19.85
N ALA A 157 3.80 -0.15 -20.84
CA ALA A 157 3.42 0.40 -22.14
C ALA A 157 2.52 -0.53 -22.98
N ASN A 158 2.77 -1.84 -23.00
CA ASN A 158 1.95 -2.76 -23.80
C ASN A 158 0.71 -3.27 -23.04
N LEU A 159 0.59 -2.99 -21.74
CA LEU A 159 -0.55 -3.41 -20.93
C LEU A 159 -1.90 -3.00 -21.57
N GLN A 160 -1.96 -1.80 -22.13
CA GLN A 160 -3.17 -1.27 -22.78
C GLN A 160 -3.70 -2.19 -23.90
N GLN A 161 -2.84 -2.92 -24.60
CA GLN A 161 -3.23 -3.78 -25.72
C GLN A 161 -4.15 -4.92 -25.28
N ARG A 162 -4.17 -5.24 -23.98
CA ARG A 162 -5.00 -6.31 -23.41
C ARG A 162 -6.38 -5.85 -23.03
N PHE A 163 -6.62 -4.54 -22.93
CA PHE A 163 -7.91 -4.00 -22.52
C PHE A 163 -9.02 -4.35 -23.51
N ALA A 164 -8.71 -4.32 -24.81
CA ALA A 164 -9.63 -4.69 -25.88
C ALA A 164 -10.12 -6.15 -25.78
N ALA A 165 -9.30 -7.04 -25.20
CA ALA A 165 -9.56 -8.47 -25.10
C ALA A 165 -10.22 -8.89 -23.78
N MET A 166 -10.60 -7.93 -22.93
CA MET A 166 -11.21 -8.24 -21.64
C MET A 166 -12.68 -8.62 -21.78
N THR A 167 -13.25 -9.19 -20.71
CA THR A 167 -14.69 -9.42 -20.61
C THR A 167 -15.21 -8.65 -19.40
N PRO A 168 -16.11 -7.66 -19.56
CA PRO A 168 -16.70 -6.96 -18.43
C PRO A 168 -17.53 -7.90 -17.58
N VAL A 169 -17.41 -7.77 -16.25
CA VAL A 169 -18.19 -8.58 -15.29
C VAL A 169 -19.04 -7.72 -14.35
N LYS A 170 -18.90 -6.39 -14.45
CA LYS A 170 -19.69 -5.39 -13.74
C LYS A 170 -19.99 -4.20 -14.64
N THR A 171 -21.00 -3.42 -14.25
CA THR A 171 -21.37 -2.18 -14.93
C THR A 171 -20.28 -1.13 -14.76
N PHE A 172 -19.85 -0.54 -15.88
CA PHE A 172 -18.89 0.57 -15.90
C PHE A 172 -19.40 1.76 -15.08
N GLY A 173 -18.50 2.42 -14.32
CA GLY A 173 -18.80 3.61 -13.53
C GLY A 173 -19.66 3.38 -12.27
N LYS A 174 -20.35 2.24 -12.15
CA LYS A 174 -21.34 1.97 -11.09
C LYS A 174 -20.91 0.91 -10.09
N SER A 175 -19.81 0.22 -10.31
CA SER A 175 -19.37 -0.90 -9.47
C SER A 175 -17.89 -0.82 -9.17
N PHE A 176 -17.54 -1.04 -7.91
CA PHE A 176 -16.16 -1.24 -7.50
C PHE A 176 -15.72 -2.68 -7.85
N LEU A 177 -14.58 -2.80 -8.52
CA LEU A 177 -13.91 -4.06 -8.77
C LEU A 177 -12.40 -3.85 -8.74
N TYR A 178 -11.77 -4.26 -7.64
CA TYR A 178 -10.34 -4.07 -7.41
C TYR A 178 -9.50 -4.63 -8.56
N SER A 179 -8.53 -3.84 -9.03
CA SER A 179 -7.64 -4.22 -10.13
C SER A 179 -6.25 -3.64 -9.96
N ASN A 180 -5.24 -4.51 -9.91
CA ASN A 180 -3.84 -4.12 -9.99
C ASN A 180 -3.49 -3.60 -11.38
N MET A 181 -4.13 -4.17 -12.41
CA MET A 181 -3.94 -3.73 -13.79
C MET A 181 -4.21 -2.24 -13.98
N MET A 182 -5.29 -1.73 -13.40
CA MET A 182 -5.65 -0.32 -13.53
C MET A 182 -4.63 0.60 -12.86
N TYR A 183 -3.94 0.12 -11.82
CA TYR A 183 -2.83 0.87 -11.23
C TYR A 183 -1.53 0.74 -12.03
N GLY A 184 -1.24 -0.42 -12.64
CA GLY A 184 -0.16 -0.52 -13.62
C GLY A 184 -0.38 0.42 -14.82
N PHE A 185 -1.63 0.60 -15.23
CA PHE A 185 -2.00 1.56 -16.26
C PHE A 185 -1.92 3.02 -15.79
N ALA A 186 -2.32 3.32 -14.54
CA ALA A 186 -2.12 4.64 -13.96
C ALA A 186 -0.62 5.04 -13.90
N SER A 187 0.25 4.09 -13.57
CA SER A 187 1.70 4.26 -13.68
C SER A 187 2.14 4.54 -15.12
N TYR A 188 1.60 3.82 -16.11
CA TYR A 188 1.89 4.10 -17.52
C TYR A 188 1.44 5.50 -17.97
N LEU A 189 0.27 5.98 -17.52
CA LEU A 189 -0.17 7.36 -17.77
C LEU A 189 0.83 8.38 -17.19
N SER A 190 1.41 8.09 -16.02
CA SER A 190 2.43 8.93 -15.41
C SER A 190 3.71 8.98 -16.25
N GLU A 191 4.13 7.84 -16.82
CA GLU A 191 5.27 7.78 -17.75
C GLU A 191 5.02 8.60 -19.01
N ARG A 192 3.80 8.55 -19.56
CA ARG A 192 3.44 9.35 -20.74
C ARG A 192 3.49 10.85 -20.45
N LEU A 193 2.98 11.29 -19.29
CA LEU A 193 3.03 12.69 -18.88
C LEU A 193 4.45 13.15 -18.55
N GLY A 194 5.24 12.29 -17.91
CA GLY A 194 6.58 12.64 -17.42
C GLY A 194 7.73 12.37 -18.40
N ASN A 195 7.49 11.59 -19.46
CA ASN A 195 8.50 11.12 -20.41
C ASN A 195 9.71 10.43 -19.74
N GLU A 196 9.47 9.70 -18.66
CA GLU A 196 10.48 8.96 -17.91
C GLU A 196 9.88 7.67 -17.32
N PRO A 197 10.71 6.66 -16.99
CA PRO A 197 10.25 5.50 -16.24
C PRO A 197 9.59 5.88 -14.92
N TRP A 198 8.52 5.18 -14.56
CA TRP A 198 7.73 5.47 -13.36
C TRP A 198 8.57 5.51 -12.07
N GLU A 199 9.55 4.62 -11.93
CA GLU A 199 10.46 4.55 -10.79
C GLU A 199 11.29 5.84 -10.65
N ASN A 200 11.76 6.40 -11.76
CA ASN A 200 12.51 7.66 -11.77
C ASN A 200 11.60 8.84 -11.42
N LEU A 201 10.37 8.83 -11.92
CA LEU A 201 9.38 9.85 -11.60
C LEU A 201 9.00 9.82 -10.11
N VAL A 202 8.71 8.65 -9.54
CA VAL A 202 8.42 8.53 -8.10
C VAL A 202 9.63 8.92 -7.26
N THR A 203 10.85 8.52 -7.66
CA THR A 203 12.08 8.89 -6.95
C THR A 203 12.24 10.41 -6.91
N SER A 204 12.26 11.06 -8.07
CA SER A 204 12.54 12.50 -8.19
C SER A 204 11.39 13.40 -7.70
N LYS A 205 10.14 12.97 -7.87
CA LYS A 205 8.96 13.79 -7.55
C LYS A 205 8.42 13.52 -6.15
N ILE A 206 8.65 12.34 -5.58
CA ILE A 206 8.12 11.96 -4.26
C ILE A 206 9.26 11.65 -3.29
N PHE A 207 10.08 10.63 -3.54
CA PHE A 207 11.04 10.16 -2.54
C PHE A 207 12.07 11.24 -2.18
N ASP A 208 12.71 11.86 -3.16
CA ASP A 208 13.72 12.90 -2.93
C ASP A 208 13.12 14.13 -2.27
N ARG A 209 11.89 14.49 -2.64
CA ARG A 209 11.17 15.66 -2.10
C ARG A 209 10.74 15.47 -0.65
N LEU A 210 10.46 14.23 -0.25
CA LEU A 210 10.05 13.87 1.10
C LEU A 210 11.20 13.30 1.95
N GLY A 211 12.42 13.22 1.41
CA GLY A 211 13.57 12.66 2.11
C GLY A 211 13.49 11.14 2.36
N MET A 212 12.76 10.40 1.52
CA MET A 212 12.53 8.95 1.67
C MET A 212 13.70 8.13 1.13
N THR A 213 14.91 8.35 1.64
CA THR A 213 16.16 7.78 1.12
C THR A 213 16.28 6.26 1.22
N SER A 214 15.43 5.61 2.01
CA SER A 214 15.38 4.15 2.18
C SER A 214 14.22 3.51 1.40
N SER A 215 13.48 4.25 0.56
CA SER A 215 12.40 3.70 -0.26
C SER A 215 12.90 3.30 -1.64
N THR A 216 12.49 2.12 -2.13
CA THR A 216 12.94 1.57 -3.41
C THR A 216 11.86 0.70 -4.06
N PHE A 217 12.14 0.18 -5.25
CA PHE A 217 11.28 -0.67 -6.05
C PHE A 217 11.87 -2.09 -6.18
N ILE A 218 11.03 -3.05 -6.51
CA ILE A 218 11.47 -4.43 -6.79
C ILE A 218 11.43 -4.62 -8.32
N THR A 219 12.47 -4.14 -8.99
CA THR A 219 12.66 -4.29 -10.43
C THR A 219 13.51 -5.51 -10.79
N THR A 220 14.23 -6.06 -9.82
CA THR A 220 15.02 -7.28 -9.96
C THR A 220 14.98 -8.07 -8.64
N LEU A 221 15.42 -9.33 -8.67
CA LEU A 221 15.61 -10.09 -7.43
C LEU A 221 16.73 -9.51 -6.56
N ALA A 222 17.68 -8.76 -7.13
CA ALA A 222 18.76 -8.14 -6.38
C ALA A 222 18.25 -7.01 -5.47
N ASP A 223 17.15 -6.36 -5.84
CA ASP A 223 16.53 -5.28 -5.05
C ASP A 223 15.93 -5.79 -3.74
N LEU A 224 15.76 -7.11 -3.59
CA LEU A 224 15.32 -7.75 -2.35
C LEU A 224 16.45 -7.91 -1.33
N SER A 225 17.70 -7.64 -1.72
CA SER A 225 18.84 -7.74 -0.82
C SER A 225 18.69 -6.79 0.37
N GLY A 226 18.75 -7.33 1.59
CA GLY A 226 18.57 -6.55 2.82
C GLY A 226 17.11 -6.29 3.23
N ALA A 227 16.13 -6.71 2.42
CA ALA A 227 14.72 -6.67 2.80
C ALA A 227 14.33 -7.88 3.67
N ALA A 228 13.32 -7.71 4.51
CA ALA A 228 12.75 -8.80 5.29
C ALA A 228 12.15 -9.88 4.37
N GLN A 229 12.37 -11.14 4.72
CA GLN A 229 11.86 -12.28 3.98
C GLN A 229 10.35 -12.45 4.23
N GLY A 230 9.57 -12.55 3.14
CA GLY A 230 8.13 -12.84 3.24
C GLY A 230 7.86 -14.32 3.53
N TYR A 231 6.78 -14.61 4.29
CA TYR A 231 6.32 -15.96 4.62
C TYR A 231 4.79 -16.05 4.46
N ASP A 232 4.27 -16.98 3.65
CA ASP A 232 2.83 -17.08 3.37
C ASP A 232 2.01 -17.75 4.49
N LYS A 233 2.62 -18.65 5.26
CA LYS A 233 1.94 -19.41 6.32
C LYS A 233 2.73 -19.38 7.64
N GLY A 234 3.43 -18.28 7.88
CA GLY A 234 4.22 -18.02 9.08
C GLY A 234 5.59 -18.74 9.12
N PRO A 235 6.28 -18.72 10.28
CA PRO A 235 7.70 -19.08 10.38
C PRO A 235 8.06 -20.50 9.96
N LYS A 236 7.11 -21.43 10.03
CA LYS A 236 7.30 -22.84 9.65
C LYS A 236 7.12 -23.08 8.15
N SER A 237 6.62 -22.09 7.41
CA SER A 237 6.45 -22.22 5.97
C SER A 237 7.77 -22.03 5.26
N LYS A 238 7.86 -22.54 4.02
CA LYS A 238 8.92 -22.09 3.12
C LYS A 238 8.81 -20.57 2.95
N PRO A 239 9.94 -19.87 2.77
CA PRO A 239 9.93 -18.49 2.33
C PRO A 239 9.00 -18.32 1.14
N LYS A 240 8.23 -17.23 1.14
CA LYS A 240 7.40 -16.86 0.00
C LYS A 240 8.30 -16.65 -1.21
N ALA A 241 8.03 -17.40 -2.27
CA ALA A 241 8.68 -17.13 -3.54
C ALA A 241 8.26 -15.73 -4.00
N VAL A 242 9.22 -14.82 -4.12
CA VAL A 242 8.98 -13.54 -4.75
C VAL A 242 9.06 -13.77 -6.25
N VAL A 243 7.90 -13.70 -6.91
CA VAL A 243 7.83 -13.60 -8.37
C VAL A 243 7.48 -12.15 -8.64
N PRO A 244 8.46 -11.30 -9.01
CA PRO A 244 8.17 -9.95 -9.46
C PRO A 244 7.14 -10.03 -10.59
N VAL A 245 6.05 -9.27 -10.48
CA VAL A 245 5.11 -9.19 -11.59
C VAL A 245 5.75 -8.29 -12.64
N PRO A 246 5.64 -8.57 -13.96
CA PRO A 246 6.26 -7.69 -14.96
C PRO A 246 5.78 -6.24 -14.94
N LEU A 247 4.64 -5.92 -14.31
CA LEU A 247 4.21 -4.54 -14.06
C LEU A 247 5.07 -3.79 -13.02
N GLU A 248 5.78 -4.54 -12.17
CA GLU A 248 6.79 -4.08 -11.20
C GLU A 248 8.21 -4.13 -11.81
N LEU A 249 8.35 -4.74 -12.99
CA LEU A 249 9.59 -4.80 -13.74
C LEU A 249 9.56 -3.73 -14.85
N SER A 250 10.08 -2.54 -14.58
CA SER A 250 10.44 -1.62 -15.65
C SER A 250 11.51 -2.27 -16.54
N LYS A 251 11.15 -2.64 -17.77
CA LYS A 251 12.11 -2.88 -18.84
C LYS A 251 11.94 -1.81 -19.90
#